data_AF-A0A352KD96-F1
#
_entry.id   AF-A0A352KD96-F1
#
_cell.length_a   1.000
_cell.length_b   1.000
_cell.length_c   1.000
_cell.angle_alpha   90.00
_cell.angle_beta   90.00
_cell.angle_gamma   90.00
#
_symmetry.space_group_name_H-M   'P 1'
#
loop_
_entity.id
_entity.type
_entity.pdbx_description
1 polymer ?
#
loop_
_entity_poly.entity_id
_entity_poly.type
_entity_poly.pdbx_seq_one_letter_code
_entity_poly.pdbx_strand_id
1 'polypeptide(L)'
;MTDDPTSITDAYAFLKSLVTRFPNIDIDIVVNRAESDKAAEKTYGAVKRASEHFLQFCPQLLGAIHNDKSVASAIRAQAPLLTRHPQSVAADNVRKIAASLRPKSPRGLI
;
A
#
# COMPACT_ATOMS: atom_id res chain seq x y z
N MET A 1 3.98 -1.01 -1.45
CA MET A 1 5.33 -0.74 -1.97
C MET A 1 6.07 0.22 -1.04
N THR A 2 7.37 0.43 -1.20
CA THR A 2 8.16 1.47 -0.53
C THR A 2 8.63 2.56 -1.52
N ASP A 3 9.33 3.58 -1.04
CA ASP A 3 10.00 4.60 -1.88
C ASP A 3 11.26 4.09 -2.60
N ASP A 4 11.75 2.91 -2.20
CA ASP A 4 12.81 2.21 -2.92
C ASP A 4 12.47 1.98 -4.41
N PRO A 5 13.37 2.35 -5.35
CA PRO A 5 13.13 2.23 -6.79
C PRO A 5 12.82 0.81 -7.28
N THR A 6 13.38 -0.22 -6.62
CA THR A 6 13.09 -1.61 -6.99
C THR A 6 11.67 -1.99 -6.58
N SER A 7 11.22 -1.57 -5.38
CA SER A 7 9.84 -1.78 -4.93
C SER A 7 8.80 -1.11 -5.83
N ILE A 8 9.09 0.08 -6.35
CA ILE A 8 8.24 0.80 -7.31
C ILE A 8 8.12 0.01 -8.62
N THR A 9 9.25 -0.49 -9.12
CA THR A 9 9.30 -1.27 -10.38
C THR A 9 8.54 -2.58 -10.25
N ASP A 10 8.75 -3.31 -9.15
CA ASP A 10 8.05 -4.57 -8.87
C ASP A 10 6.54 -4.35 -8.71
N ALA A 11 6.13 -3.28 -8.01
CA ALA A 11 4.72 -2.93 -7.85
C ALA A 11 4.05 -2.66 -9.21
N TYR A 12 4.70 -1.92 -10.10
CA TYR A 12 4.19 -1.67 -11.45
C TYR A 12 4.12 -2.95 -12.29
N ALA A 13 5.13 -3.80 -12.25
CA ALA A 13 5.13 -5.09 -12.95
C ALA A 13 3.95 -5.98 -12.49
N PHE A 14 3.69 -6.00 -11.19
CA PHE A 14 2.56 -6.73 -10.61
C PHE A 14 1.20 -6.15 -11.04
N LEU A 15 1.06 -4.82 -11.00
CA LEU A 15 -0.13 -4.12 -11.52
C LEU A 15 -0.41 -4.47 -12.98
N LYS A 16 0.62 -4.40 -13.83
CA LYS A 16 0.51 -4.75 -15.25
C LYS A 16 0.01 -6.19 -15.43
N SER A 17 0.57 -7.15 -14.69
CA SER A 17 0.15 -8.54 -14.76
C SER A 17 -1.32 -8.73 -14.37
N LEU A 18 -1.75 -8.10 -13.27
CA LEU A 18 -3.12 -8.20 -12.78
C LEU A 18 -4.13 -7.56 -13.73
N VAL A 19 -3.87 -6.32 -14.18
CA VAL A 19 -4.78 -5.58 -15.08
C VAL A 19 -4.92 -6.30 -16.42
N THR A 20 -3.85 -6.93 -16.92
CA THR A 20 -3.90 -7.71 -18.16
C THR A 20 -4.79 -8.95 -18.02
N ARG A 21 -4.79 -9.59 -16.83
CA ARG A 21 -5.53 -10.84 -16.59
C ARG A 21 -6.97 -10.62 -16.12
N PHE A 22 -7.23 -9.54 -15.39
CA PHE A 22 -8.50 -9.26 -14.75
C PHE A 22 -9.00 -7.86 -15.14
N PRO A 23 -9.70 -7.73 -16.28
CA PRO A 23 -10.36 -6.48 -16.63
C PRO A 23 -11.37 -6.13 -15.53
N ASN A 24 -11.31 -4.90 -15.00
CA ASN A 24 -12.10 -4.38 -13.87
C ASN A 24 -11.62 -4.78 -12.46
N ILE A 25 -10.36 -5.19 -12.28
CA ILE A 25 -9.81 -5.35 -10.94
C ILE A 25 -9.70 -4.00 -10.22
N ASP A 26 -10.20 -3.93 -8.99
CA ASP A 26 -9.96 -2.79 -8.09
C ASP A 26 -8.68 -3.04 -7.29
N ILE A 27 -7.72 -2.11 -7.38
CA ILE A 27 -6.42 -2.21 -6.73
C ILE A 27 -6.12 -0.91 -6.00
N ASP A 28 -6.00 -1.03 -4.68
CA ASP A 28 -5.49 0.02 -3.82
C ASP A 28 -4.01 -0.19 -3.51
N ILE A 29 -3.30 0.92 -3.31
CA ILE A 29 -1.87 0.97 -3.01
C ILE A 29 -1.68 1.43 -1.58
N VAL A 30 -0.79 0.74 -0.86
CA VAL A 30 -0.24 1.24 0.41
C VAL A 30 1.24 1.53 0.21
N VAL A 31 1.66 2.73 0.61
CA VAL A 31 3.08 3.10 0.66
C VAL A 31 3.60 2.83 2.07
N ASN A 32 4.49 1.87 2.19
CA ASN A 32 5.09 1.43 3.44
C ASN A 32 6.41 2.15 3.68
N ARG A 33 6.80 2.28 4.96
CA ARG A 33 8.04 2.93 5.42
C ARG A 33 8.23 4.35 4.89
N ALA A 34 7.14 5.10 4.73
CA ALA A 34 7.21 6.48 4.28
C ALA A 34 7.86 7.38 5.34
N GLU A 35 8.67 8.35 4.92
CA GLU A 35 9.21 9.37 5.84
C GLU A 35 8.15 10.40 6.26
N SER A 36 7.15 10.61 5.41
CA SER A 36 6.01 11.52 5.64
C SER A 36 4.90 11.22 4.64
N ASP A 37 3.71 11.78 4.87
CA ASP A 37 2.60 11.69 3.91
C ASP A 37 2.97 12.31 2.56
N LYS A 38 3.70 13.43 2.57
CA LYS A 38 4.18 14.08 1.33
C LYS A 38 5.15 13.18 0.55
N ALA A 39 6.04 12.48 1.25
CA ALA A 39 6.94 11.51 0.62
C ALA A 39 6.14 10.32 0.05
N ALA A 40 5.14 9.83 0.78
CA ALA A 40 4.27 8.76 0.31
C ALA A 40 3.50 9.13 -0.97
N GLU A 41 2.91 10.33 -1.01
CA GLU A 41 2.23 10.86 -2.20
C GLU A 41 3.17 10.96 -3.40
N LYS A 42 4.42 11.39 -3.19
CA LYS A 42 5.42 11.45 -4.26
C LYS A 42 5.73 10.05 -4.82
N THR A 43 5.94 9.06 -3.94
CA THR A 43 6.21 7.67 -4.30
C THR A 43 5.03 7.05 -5.05
N TYR A 44 3.82 7.18 -4.52
CA TYR A 44 2.59 6.74 -5.16
C TYR A 44 2.42 7.38 -6.55
N GLY A 45 2.68 8.69 -6.66
CA GLY A 45 2.58 9.42 -7.91
C GLY A 45 3.46 8.84 -9.04
N ALA A 46 4.60 8.22 -8.72
CA ALA A 46 5.43 7.57 -9.74
C ALA A 46 4.72 6.36 -10.37
N VAL A 47 4.17 5.46 -9.56
CA VAL A 47 3.43 4.29 -10.05
C VAL A 47 2.10 4.68 -10.69
N LYS A 48 1.39 5.67 -10.11
CA LYS A 48 0.15 6.21 -10.68
C LYS A 48 0.38 6.69 -12.12
N ARG A 49 1.37 7.57 -12.34
CA ARG A 49 1.67 8.11 -13.68
C ARG A 49 2.02 7.01 -14.69
N ALA A 50 2.84 6.04 -14.30
CA ALA A 50 3.19 4.92 -15.17
C ALA A 50 1.97 4.06 -15.52
N SER A 51 1.12 3.77 -14.53
CA SER A 51 -0.10 2.97 -14.73
C SER A 51 -1.12 3.70 -15.61
N GLU A 52 -1.32 5.01 -15.39
CA GLU A 52 -2.22 5.82 -16.22
C GLU A 52 -1.74 5.88 -17.67
N HIS A 53 -0.44 6.11 -17.88
CA HIS A 53 0.10 6.28 -19.22
C HIS A 53 0.12 4.96 -20.01
N PHE A 54 0.61 3.87 -19.40
CA PHE A 54 0.87 2.62 -20.12
C PHE A 54 -0.22 1.57 -19.98
N LEU A 55 -0.98 1.57 -18.88
CA LEU A 55 -1.99 0.56 -18.59
C LEU A 55 -3.43 1.10 -18.75
N GLN A 56 -3.59 2.42 -18.95
CA GLN A 56 -4.89 3.10 -18.93
C GLN A 56 -5.68 2.77 -17.65
N PHE A 57 -4.94 2.58 -16.54
CA PHE A 57 -5.47 2.15 -15.24
C PHE A 57 -4.95 3.08 -14.14
N CYS A 58 -5.85 3.52 -13.26
CA CYS A 58 -5.52 4.44 -12.17
C CYS A 58 -5.72 3.74 -10.81
N PRO A 59 -4.66 3.12 -10.24
CA PRO A 59 -4.75 2.54 -8.90
C PRO A 59 -5.00 3.66 -7.87
N GLN A 60 -5.75 3.37 -6.81
CA GLN A 60 -6.01 4.34 -5.74
C GLN A 60 -4.94 4.26 -4.64
N LEU A 61 -4.66 5.37 -3.97
CA LEU A 61 -3.85 5.37 -2.75
C LEU A 61 -4.76 5.12 -1.54
N LEU A 62 -4.56 3.99 -0.85
CA LEU A 62 -5.30 3.68 0.38
C LEU A 62 -4.75 4.43 1.59
N GLY A 63 -3.44 4.67 1.59
CA GLY A 63 -2.74 5.36 2.66
C GLY A 63 -1.26 5.01 2.73
N ALA A 64 -0.62 5.51 3.77
CA ALA A 64 0.80 5.31 4.03
C ALA A 64 1.04 4.79 5.44
N ILE A 65 2.07 3.96 5.60
CA ILE A 65 2.61 3.55 6.89
C ILE A 65 3.96 4.22 7.05
N HIS A 66 4.12 5.05 8.08
CA HIS A 66 5.36 5.77 8.35
C HIS A 66 6.46 4.83 8.83
N ASN A 67 7.70 5.20 8.56
CA ASN A 67 8.86 4.49 9.08
C ASN A 67 8.93 4.64 10.61
N ASP A 68 8.71 3.53 11.33
CA ASP A 68 8.57 3.52 12.79
C ASP A 68 9.43 2.39 13.39
N LYS A 69 10.30 2.74 14.35
CA LYS A 69 11.17 1.79 15.05
C LYS A 69 10.39 0.71 15.82
N SER A 70 9.15 1.02 16.19
CA SER A 70 8.22 0.11 16.88
C SER A 70 7.93 -1.14 16.05
N VAL A 71 7.91 -1.02 14.72
CA VAL A 71 7.75 -2.16 13.80
C VAL A 71 8.91 -3.14 13.94
N ALA A 72 10.14 -2.65 13.88
CA ALA A 72 11.32 -3.49 14.02
C ALA A 72 11.45 -4.08 15.44
N SER A 73 11.02 -3.34 16.47
CA SER A 73 10.92 -3.84 17.85
C SER A 73 9.90 -4.98 17.97
N ALA A 74 8.72 -4.83 17.36
CA ALA A 74 7.67 -5.85 17.34
C ALA A 74 8.11 -7.15 16.63
N ILE A 75 8.75 -7.01 15.47
CA ILE A 75 9.29 -8.15 14.71
C ILE A 75 10.31 -8.94 15.54
N ARG A 76 11.28 -8.25 16.17
CA ARG A 76 12.29 -8.91 17.02
C ARG A 76 11.68 -9.62 18.22
N ALA A 77 10.58 -9.09 18.76
CA ALA A 77 9.85 -9.68 19.86
C ALA A 77 8.84 -10.76 19.42
N GLN A 78 8.79 -11.09 18.13
CA GLN A 78 7.83 -12.04 17.54
C GLN A 78 6.38 -11.76 17.93
N ALA A 79 6.02 -10.47 18.04
CA ALA A 79 4.70 -10.03 18.46
C ALA A 79 4.10 -9.07 17.42
N PRO A 80 2.78 -9.11 17.18
CA PRO A 80 2.12 -8.15 16.29
C PRO A 80 2.31 -6.69 16.75
N LEU A 81 2.48 -5.78 15.79
CA LEU A 81 2.62 -4.35 16.08
C LEU A 81 1.43 -3.80 16.88
N LEU A 82 0.21 -4.12 16.45
CA LEU A 82 -1.02 -3.58 17.03
C LEU A 82 -1.25 -4.01 18.48
N THR A 83 -0.67 -5.14 18.92
CA THR A 83 -0.77 -5.62 20.31
C THR A 83 0.39 -5.13 21.16
N ARG A 84 1.62 -5.11 20.61
CA ARG A 84 2.82 -4.73 21.37
C ARG A 84 2.98 -3.21 21.50
N HIS A 85 2.73 -2.47 20.41
CA HIS A 85 2.91 -1.03 20.34
C HIS A 85 1.63 -0.36 19.79
N PRO A 86 0.49 -0.47 20.49
CA PRO A 86 -0.81 -0.01 19.99
C PRO A 86 -0.89 1.51 19.74
N GLN A 87 -0.01 2.29 20.37
CA GLN A 87 0.05 3.75 20.29
C GLN A 87 1.12 4.26 19.32
N SER A 88 1.81 3.37 18.60
CA SER A 88 2.85 3.77 17.64
C SER A 88 2.23 4.45 16.42
N VAL A 89 3.01 5.29 15.72
CA VAL A 89 2.55 5.96 14.50
C VAL A 89 2.17 4.94 13.43
N ALA A 90 2.99 3.90 13.24
CA ALA A 90 2.66 2.82 12.31
C ALA A 90 1.39 2.06 12.72
N ALA A 91 1.12 1.87 14.01
CA ALA A 91 -0.11 1.24 14.48
C ALA A 91 -1.35 2.11 14.16
N ASP A 92 -1.26 3.42 14.37
CA ASP A 92 -2.32 4.37 14.00
C ASP A 92 -2.54 4.40 12.48
N ASN A 93 -1.46 4.43 11.67
CA ASN A 93 -1.56 4.36 10.21
C ASN A 93 -2.28 3.08 9.75
N VAL A 94 -1.93 1.93 10.31
CA VAL A 94 -2.59 0.65 9.99
C VAL A 94 -4.07 0.70 10.34
N ARG A 95 -4.45 1.28 11.49
CA ARG A 95 -5.87 1.44 11.88
C ARG A 95 -6.62 2.36 10.91
N LYS A 96 -6.02 3.48 10.50
CA LYS A 96 -6.61 4.40 9.51
C LYS A 96 -6.83 3.72 8.16
N ILE A 97 -5.84 2.97 7.68
CA ILE A 97 -5.93 2.17 6.45
C ILE A 97 -7.04 1.11 6.59
N ALA A 98 -7.10 0.41 7.73
CA ALA A 98 -8.12 -0.60 7.96
C ALA A 98 -9.54 0.00 7.97
N ALA A 99 -9.70 1.21 8.54
CA ALA A 99 -10.98 1.92 8.55
C ALA A 99 -11.40 2.45 7.17
N SER A 100 -10.47 2.67 6.24
CA SER A 100 -10.76 3.11 4.88
C SER A 100 -11.02 1.95 3.90
N LEU A 101 -10.83 0.70 4.32
CA LEU A 101 -11.11 -0.46 3.49
C LEU A 101 -12.61 -0.55 3.18
N ARG A 102 -12.95 -0.44 1.89
CA ARG A 102 -14.32 -0.65 1.41
C ARG A 102 -14.64 -2.14 1.42
N PRO A 103 -15.87 -2.56 1.78
CA PRO A 103 -16.31 -3.93 1.58
C PRO A 103 -16.18 -4.28 0.09
N LYS A 104 -15.39 -5.31 -0.22
CA LYS A 104 -15.27 -5.76 -1.62
C LYS A 104 -16.62 -6.31 -2.05
N SER A 105 -17.19 -5.78 -3.14
CA SER A 105 -18.38 -6.36 -3.77
C SER A 105 -18.15 -7.86 -3.97
N PRO A 106 -19.12 -8.73 -3.62
CA PRO A 106 -18.96 -10.16 -3.78
C PRO A 106 -18.60 -10.44 -5.25
N ARG A 107 -17.42 -11.01 -5.47
CA ARG A 107 -17.01 -11.44 -6.81
C ARG A 107 -18.08 -12.40 -7.30
N GLY A 108 -18.71 -12.08 -8.43
CA GLY A 108 -19.62 -13.01 -9.09
C GLY A 108 -18.92 -14.36 -9.22
N LEU A 109 -19.42 -15.35 -8.48
CA LEU A 109 -19.11 -16.74 -8.69
C LEU A 109 -19.62 -17.07 -10.09
N ILE A 110 -18.68 -17.36 -10.99
CA ILE A 110 -18.94 -18.09 -12.23
C ILE A 110 -18.71 -19.57 -11.92
#